data_AF-A0A1F3QXW5-F1
#
_entry.id   AF-A0A1F3QXW5-F1
#
_cell.length_a   1.000
_cell.length_b   1.000
_cell.length_c   1.000
_cell.angle_alpha   90.00
_cell.angle_beta   90.00
_cell.angle_gamma   90.00
#
_symmetry.space_group_name_H-M   'P 1'
#
loop_
_entity.id
_entity.type
_entity.pdbx_description
1 polymer ?
#
loop_
_entity_poly.entity_id
_entity_poly.type
_entity_poly.pdbx_seq_one_letter_code
_entity_poly.pdbx_strand_id
1 'polypeptide(L)'
;MDYFLNDKNCIERLFNEWKKYGSIIVAYDYDNTVYDYYNKGYSYHKVIELIRECKQIGFHLTVFTSCNDDRFLEIKKYLEKNNIPFDGINETPDFIPFKGRKVYFNILLDDRAGLSSAYDQLWKVIYSIRGFKEKQNLQDIT
;
A
#
# COMPACT_ATOMS: atom_id res chain seq x y z
N MET A 1 27.67 4.87 0.07
CA MET A 1 26.77 3.71 0.30
C MET A 1 25.46 4.04 -0.38
N ASP A 2 24.96 3.13 -1.21
CA ASP A 2 23.70 3.34 -1.91
C ASP A 2 22.55 3.08 -0.94
N TYR A 3 22.11 4.15 -0.27
CA TYR A 3 21.27 4.07 0.93
C TYR A 3 19.97 3.28 0.71
N PHE A 4 19.32 3.46 -0.44
CA PHE A 4 18.06 2.80 -0.80
C PHE A 4 18.22 1.46 -1.54
N LEU A 5 19.46 1.03 -1.81
CA LEU A 5 19.73 -0.35 -2.26
C LEU A 5 19.90 -1.32 -1.08
N ASN A 6 19.56 -0.87 0.13
CA ASN A 6 19.53 -1.67 1.34
C ASN A 6 18.09 -1.79 1.84
N ASP A 7 17.53 -3.00 1.80
CA ASP A 7 16.14 -3.25 2.19
C ASP A 7 15.82 -2.80 3.62
N LYS A 8 16.77 -2.94 4.55
CA LYS A 8 16.58 -2.53 5.94
C LYS A 8 16.36 -1.02 6.03
N ASN A 9 17.12 -0.22 5.30
CA ASN A 9 16.95 1.23 5.26
C ASN A 9 15.58 1.63 4.67
N CYS A 10 15.11 0.92 3.64
CA CYS A 10 13.80 1.16 3.04
C CYS A 10 12.65 0.86 4.02
N ILE A 11 12.76 -0.25 4.75
CA ILE A 11 11.80 -0.65 5.80
C ILE A 11 11.81 0.36 6.96
N GLU A 12 13.00 0.72 7.46
CA GLU A 12 13.15 1.68 8.56
C GLU A 12 12.59 3.06 8.18
N ARG A 13 12.82 3.53 6.95
CA ARG A 13 12.22 4.77 6.44
C ARG A 13 10.70 4.73 6.55
N LEU A 14 10.05 3.70 6.01
CA LEU A 14 8.58 3.55 6.04
C LEU A 14 8.04 3.51 7.48
N PHE A 15 8.70 2.75 8.35
CA PHE A 15 8.32 2.65 9.75
C PHE A 15 8.45 4.01 10.47
N ASN A 16 9.52 4.75 10.20
CA ASN A 16 9.75 6.07 10.80
C ASN A 16 8.75 7.12 10.30
N GLU A 17 8.38 7.07 9.01
CA GLU A 17 7.31 7.91 8.46
C GLU A 17 5.97 7.60 9.11
N TRP A 18 5.62 6.32 9.26
CA TRP A 18 4.43 5.91 10.00
C TRP A 18 4.46 6.42 11.45
N LYS A 19 5.58 6.27 12.17
CA LYS A 19 5.72 6.80 13.54
C LYS A 19 5.50 8.30 13.62
N LYS A 20 6.00 9.04 12.63
CA LYS A 20 5.95 10.51 12.59
C LYS A 20 4.56 11.03 12.24
N TYR A 21 3.87 10.38 11.32
CA TYR A 21 2.63 10.89 10.73
C TYR A 21 1.38 10.08 11.10
N GLY A 22 1.54 8.93 11.76
CA GLY A 22 0.45 8.01 12.15
C GLY A 22 -0.05 7.12 11.01
N SER A 23 0.30 7.42 9.76
CA SER A 23 -0.13 6.69 8.57
C SER A 23 0.90 6.85 7.44
N ILE A 24 0.85 5.96 6.46
CA ILE A 24 1.56 6.08 5.18
C ILE A 24 0.57 5.85 4.04
N ILE A 25 0.94 6.30 2.84
CA ILE A 25 0.19 6.11 1.61
C ILE A 25 0.78 4.92 0.86
N VAL A 26 0.00 3.87 0.70
CA VAL A 26 0.31 2.71 -0.14
C VAL A 26 -0.43 2.89 -1.45
N ALA A 27 0.32 3.09 -2.53
CA ALA A 27 -0.23 2.95 -3.88
C ALA A 27 -0.17 1.48 -4.30
N TYR A 28 -1.17 1.03 -5.03
CA TYR A 28 -1.13 -0.29 -5.67
C TYR A 28 -1.77 -0.26 -7.05
N ASP A 29 -1.16 -0.96 -7.99
CA ASP A 29 -1.70 -1.11 -9.34
C ASP A 29 -2.92 -2.06 -9.34
N TYR A 30 -3.72 -1.99 -10.41
CA TYR A 30 -4.89 -2.83 -10.61
C TYR A 30 -4.56 -4.10 -11.43
N ASP A 31 -4.21 -3.92 -12.70
CA ASP A 31 -4.14 -4.97 -13.71
C ASP A 31 -2.85 -5.81 -13.53
N ASN A 32 -3.02 -7.08 -13.18
CA ASN A 32 -1.96 -8.03 -12.80
C ASN A 32 -1.32 -7.80 -11.42
N THR A 33 -1.92 -6.93 -10.60
CA THR A 33 -1.52 -6.72 -9.21
C THR A 33 -2.60 -7.17 -8.23
N VAL A 34 -3.88 -6.86 -8.50
CA VAL A 34 -5.05 -7.35 -7.75
C VAL A 34 -6.18 -7.88 -8.65
N TYR A 35 -6.05 -7.69 -9.96
CA TYR A 35 -6.99 -8.14 -10.97
C TYR A 35 -6.28 -8.95 -12.05
N ASP A 36 -6.84 -10.11 -12.42
CA ASP A 36 -6.31 -10.97 -13.48
C ASP A 36 -6.73 -10.48 -14.86
N TYR A 37 -6.05 -9.42 -15.31
CA TYR A 37 -6.37 -8.74 -16.56
C TYR A 37 -6.39 -9.66 -17.78
N TYR A 38 -5.48 -10.63 -17.83
CA TYR A 38 -5.39 -11.59 -18.94
C TYR A 38 -6.24 -12.85 -18.72
N ASN A 39 -7.00 -12.93 -17.63
CA ASN A 39 -7.84 -14.08 -17.26
C ASN A 39 -7.09 -15.42 -17.32
N LYS A 40 -5.88 -15.44 -16.75
CA LYS A 40 -5.00 -16.62 -16.70
C LYS A 40 -5.29 -17.56 -15.51
N GLY A 41 -6.24 -17.20 -14.65
CA GLY A 41 -6.54 -17.89 -13.40
C GLY A 41 -5.64 -17.46 -12.24
N TYR A 42 -5.04 -16.27 -12.30
CA TYR A 42 -4.19 -15.76 -11.22
C TYR A 42 -5.03 -15.13 -10.10
N SER A 43 -4.70 -15.42 -8.84
CA SER A 43 -5.53 -15.02 -7.70
C SER A 43 -5.05 -13.78 -6.96
N TYR A 44 -3.77 -13.39 -7.10
CA TYR A 44 -3.13 -12.28 -6.37
C TYR A 44 -3.41 -12.21 -4.86
N HIS A 45 -3.78 -13.35 -4.26
CA HIS A 45 -4.35 -13.42 -2.93
C HIS A 45 -3.44 -12.79 -1.86
N LYS A 46 -2.13 -13.03 -1.94
CA LYS A 46 -1.15 -12.47 -1.00
C LYS A 46 -1.16 -10.94 -1.00
N VAL A 47 -1.16 -10.32 -2.19
CA VAL A 47 -1.17 -8.86 -2.33
C VAL A 47 -2.49 -8.29 -1.80
N ILE A 48 -3.60 -8.94 -2.14
CA ILE A 48 -4.94 -8.54 -1.66
C ILE A 48 -5.01 -8.60 -0.13
N GLU A 49 -4.52 -9.68 0.49
CA GLU A 49 -4.46 -9.77 1.95
C GLU A 49 -3.57 -8.68 2.55
N LEU A 50 -2.40 -8.42 1.97
CA LEU A 50 -1.52 -7.35 2.45
C LEU A 50 -2.20 -5.97 2.42
N ILE A 51 -2.98 -5.66 1.38
CA ILE A 51 -3.76 -4.42 1.27
C ILE A 51 -4.84 -4.35 2.37
N ARG A 52 -5.52 -5.46 2.69
CA ARG A 52 -6.48 -5.52 3.80
C ARG A 52 -5.81 -5.27 5.14
N GLU A 53 -4.64 -5.86 5.37
CA GLU A 53 -3.85 -5.63 6.58
C GLU A 53 -3.42 -4.15 6.69
N CYS A 54 -3.05 -3.51 5.56
CA CYS A 54 -2.78 -2.07 5.53
C CYS A 54 -3.98 -1.24 6.00
N LYS A 55 -5.19 -1.59 5.56
CA LYS A 55 -6.42 -0.89 6.00
C LYS A 55 -6.63 -1.05 7.51
N GLN A 56 -6.42 -2.24 8.07
CA GLN A 56 -6.55 -2.48 9.51
C GLN A 56 -5.54 -1.67 10.35
N ILE A 57 -4.33 -1.44 9.83
CA ILE A 57 -3.32 -0.62 10.49
C ILE A 57 -3.63 0.88 10.43
N GLY A 58 -4.47 1.31 9.47
CA GLY A 58 -4.87 2.70 9.25
C GLY A 58 -4.08 3.41 8.15
N PHE A 59 -3.51 2.67 7.19
CA PHE A 59 -2.85 3.25 6.02
C PHE A 59 -3.87 3.82 5.02
N HIS A 60 -3.46 4.84 4.27
CA HIS A 60 -4.20 5.35 3.13
C HIS A 60 -3.87 4.52 1.89
N LEU A 61 -4.89 4.15 1.11
CA LEU A 61 -4.79 3.20 0.01
C LEU A 61 -5.24 3.84 -1.30
N THR A 62 -4.32 4.03 -2.23
CA THR A 62 -4.62 4.61 -3.54
C THR A 62 -4.44 3.57 -4.63
N VAL A 63 -5.47 3.33 -5.42
CA VAL A 63 -5.29 2.58 -6.68
C VAL A 63 -4.51 3.48 -7.63
N PHE A 64 -3.37 3.01 -8.13
CA PHE A 64 -2.54 3.74 -9.08
C PHE A 64 -2.43 2.94 -10.37
N THR A 65 -3.26 3.26 -11.34
CA THR A 65 -3.43 2.47 -12.56
C THR A 65 -3.25 3.33 -13.82
N SER A 66 -2.76 2.71 -14.89
CA SER A 66 -2.72 3.34 -16.22
C SER A 66 -4.03 3.22 -17.00
N CYS A 67 -5.09 2.68 -16.39
CA CYS A 67 -6.41 2.65 -17.01
C CYS A 67 -6.95 4.05 -17.28
N ASN A 68 -7.73 4.16 -18.36
CA ASN A 68 -8.51 5.35 -18.64
C ASN A 68 -9.68 5.51 -17.64
N ASP A 69 -10.12 6.74 -17.44
CA ASP A 69 -11.16 7.12 -16.45
C ASP A 69 -12.49 6.39 -16.66
N ASP A 70 -12.81 5.98 -17.89
CA ASP A 70 -14.02 5.22 -18.23
C ASP A 70 -14.05 3.82 -17.56
N ARG A 71 -12.88 3.25 -17.23
CA ARG A 71 -12.79 2.00 -16.46
C ARG A 71 -12.93 2.19 -14.95
N PHE A 72 -12.87 3.42 -14.41
CA PHE A 72 -12.84 3.61 -12.96
C PHE A 72 -14.09 3.07 -12.26
N LEU A 73 -15.25 3.13 -12.91
CA LEU A 73 -16.48 2.55 -12.36
C LEU A 73 -16.41 1.01 -12.26
N GLU A 74 -15.79 0.35 -13.25
CA GLU A 74 -15.57 -1.10 -13.25
C GLU A 74 -14.60 -1.49 -12.13
N ILE A 75 -13.48 -0.78 -12.04
CA ILE A 75 -12.47 -0.99 -11.00
C ILE A 75 -13.08 -0.86 -9.60
N LYS A 76 -13.81 0.24 -9.32
CA LYS A 76 -14.48 0.43 -8.02
C LYS A 76 -15.41 -0.73 -7.68
N LYS A 77 -16.27 -1.13 -8.62
CA LYS A 77 -17.20 -2.26 -8.42
C LYS A 77 -16.46 -3.57 -8.15
N TYR A 78 -15.37 -3.85 -8.85
CA TYR A 78 -14.58 -5.05 -8.62
C TYR A 78 -13.94 -5.03 -7.23
N LEU A 79 -13.31 -3.92 -6.85
CA LEU A 79 -12.64 -3.77 -5.56
C LEU A 79 -13.64 -3.91 -4.40
N GLU A 80 -14.80 -3.25 -4.50
CA GLU A 80 -15.89 -3.36 -3.53
C GLU A 80 -16.41 -4.79 -3.42
N LYS A 81 -16.74 -5.43 -4.55
CA LYS A 81 -17.24 -6.81 -4.59
C LYS A 81 -16.27 -7.80 -3.96
N ASN A 82 -14.97 -7.57 -4.09
CA ASN A 82 -13.92 -8.44 -3.58
C ASN A 82 -13.34 -7.98 -2.23
N ASN A 83 -13.94 -6.98 -1.58
CA ASN A 83 -13.45 -6.41 -0.32
C ASN A 83 -11.95 -6.06 -0.38
N ILE A 84 -11.54 -5.38 -1.46
CA ILE A 84 -10.18 -4.85 -1.64
C ILE A 84 -10.24 -3.36 -1.30
N PRO A 85 -9.69 -2.92 -0.15
CA PRO A 85 -9.86 -1.55 0.31
C PRO A 85 -9.11 -0.53 -0.55
N PHE A 86 -9.75 0.61 -0.82
CA PHE A 86 -9.16 1.78 -1.47
C PHE A 86 -9.81 3.05 -0.91
N ASP A 87 -9.11 4.17 -1.02
CA ASP A 87 -9.56 5.50 -0.62
C ASP A 87 -9.61 6.47 -1.83
N GLY A 88 -8.97 6.13 -2.95
CA GLY A 88 -9.02 6.90 -4.21
C GLY A 88 -8.41 6.14 -5.40
N ILE A 89 -8.60 6.66 -6.62
CA ILE A 89 -8.00 6.13 -7.86
C ILE A 89 -7.24 7.26 -8.55
N ASN A 90 -5.93 7.06 -8.79
CA ASN A 90 -5.03 8.04 -9.40
C ASN A 90 -5.01 9.41 -8.72
N GLU A 91 -5.32 9.45 -7.42
CA GLU A 91 -5.48 10.68 -6.65
C GLU A 91 -4.50 10.71 -5.47
N THR A 92 -3.91 11.88 -5.24
CA THR A 92 -3.11 12.14 -4.03
C THR A 92 -4.04 12.63 -2.92
N PRO A 93 -3.93 12.10 -1.68
CA PRO A 93 -4.80 12.50 -0.58
C PRO A 93 -4.70 14.00 -0.28
N ASP A 94 -5.79 14.62 0.16
CA ASP A 94 -5.83 16.07 0.38
C ASP A 94 -4.97 16.57 1.53
N PHE A 95 -4.61 15.69 2.48
CA PHE A 95 -3.68 16.04 3.56
C PHE A 95 -2.21 16.13 3.09
N ILE A 96 -1.91 15.77 1.84
CA ILE A 96 -0.59 15.96 1.24
C ILE A 96 -0.52 17.36 0.60
N PRO A 97 0.43 18.21 1.01
CA PRO A 97 0.50 19.61 0.57
C PRO A 97 1.01 19.78 -0.87
N PHE A 98 1.53 18.72 -1.48
CA PHE A 98 2.08 18.75 -2.83
C PHE A 98 1.02 18.30 -3.83
N LYS A 99 0.72 19.14 -4.82
CA LYS A 99 -0.13 18.78 -5.95
C LYS A 99 0.73 18.73 -7.21
N GLY A 100 0.80 17.56 -7.84
CA GLY A 100 1.57 17.33 -9.04
C GLY A 100 0.95 16.23 -9.88
N ARG A 101 1.43 16.07 -11.12
CA ARG A 101 0.93 15.01 -12.01
C ARG A 101 1.15 13.60 -11.44
N LYS A 102 2.27 13.39 -10.73
CA LYS A 102 2.60 12.10 -10.12
C LYS A 102 1.85 11.97 -8.79
N VAL A 103 1.10 10.88 -8.63
CA VAL A 103 0.50 10.51 -7.35
C VAL A 103 1.58 10.36 -6.29
N TYR A 104 1.40 11.03 -5.14
CA TYR A 104 2.29 10.86 -4.01
C TYR A 104 1.99 9.56 -3.28
N PHE A 105 3.02 8.75 -3.05
CA PHE A 105 2.93 7.52 -2.27
C PHE A 105 4.26 7.25 -1.54
N ASN A 106 4.19 6.54 -0.42
CA ASN A 106 5.37 6.11 0.34
C ASN A 106 5.93 4.80 -0.23
N ILE A 107 5.08 3.95 -0.80
CA ILE A 107 5.43 2.67 -1.43
C ILE A 107 4.40 2.33 -2.54
N LEU A 108 4.86 1.61 -3.57
CA LEU A 108 4.04 1.14 -4.69
C LEU A 108 4.09 -0.39 -4.80
N LEU A 109 2.93 -1.03 -4.79
CA LEU A 109 2.75 -2.44 -5.16
C LEU A 109 2.34 -2.51 -6.63
N ASP A 110 3.21 -2.98 -7.51
CA ASP A 110 2.98 -2.98 -8.96
C ASP A 110 3.81 -4.09 -9.62
N ASP A 111 3.16 -4.91 -10.46
CA ASP A 111 3.76 -6.07 -11.13
C ASP A 111 4.98 -5.72 -12.00
N ARG A 112 5.06 -4.48 -12.48
CA ARG A 112 6.14 -3.95 -13.31
C ARG A 112 7.16 -3.11 -12.52
N ALA A 113 6.88 -2.79 -11.26
CA ALA A 113 7.76 -1.95 -10.42
C ALA A 113 8.38 -2.72 -9.24
N GLY A 114 8.68 -4.01 -9.41
CA GLY A 114 9.36 -4.80 -8.38
C GLY A 114 8.45 -5.22 -7.23
N LEU A 115 7.22 -5.66 -7.55
CA LEU A 115 6.19 -6.09 -6.59
C LEU A 115 6.71 -6.96 -5.43
N SER A 116 7.58 -7.93 -5.71
CA SER A 116 8.09 -8.84 -4.66
C SER A 116 8.85 -8.09 -3.57
N SER A 117 9.71 -7.13 -3.94
CA SER A 117 10.48 -6.37 -2.97
C SER A 117 9.58 -5.41 -2.18
N ALA A 118 8.66 -4.72 -2.88
CA ALA A 118 7.71 -3.82 -2.22
C ALA A 118 6.77 -4.57 -1.25
N TYR A 119 6.29 -5.76 -1.65
CA TYR A 119 5.51 -6.65 -0.80
C TYR A 119 6.26 -7.00 0.49
N ASP A 120 7.50 -7.47 0.37
CA ASP A 120 8.31 -7.89 1.52
C ASP A 120 8.62 -6.72 2.45
N GLN A 121 8.91 -5.54 1.89
CA GLN A 121 9.15 -4.33 2.68
C GLN A 121 7.89 -3.93 3.46
N LEU A 122 6.74 -3.85 2.80
CA LEU A 122 5.48 -3.44 3.43
C LEU A 122 5.01 -4.45 4.48
N TRP A 123 5.15 -5.75 4.23
CA TRP A 123 4.83 -6.80 5.21
C TRP A 123 5.70 -6.65 6.48
N LYS A 124 7.02 -6.43 6.34
CA LYS A 124 7.94 -6.21 7.47
C LYS A 124 7.63 -4.92 8.24
N VAL A 125 7.19 -3.87 7.55
CA VAL A 125 6.73 -2.63 8.19
C VAL A 125 5.49 -2.89 9.04
N ILE A 126 4.47 -3.55 8.52
CA ILE A 126 3.25 -3.91 9.26
C ILE A 126 3.59 -4.73 10.50
N TYR A 127 4.45 -5.75 10.36
CA TYR A 127 4.91 -6.56 11.48
C TYR A 127 5.61 -5.71 12.55
N SER A 128 6.48 -4.79 12.15
CA SER A 128 7.19 -3.88 13.07
C SER A 128 6.23 -2.94 13.79
N ILE A 129 5.18 -2.46 13.12
CA ILE A 129 4.14 -1.61 13.70
C ILE A 129 3.35 -2.37 14.76
N ARG A 130 2.96 -3.61 14.49
CA ARG A 130 2.24 -4.46 15.46
C ARG A 130 3.05 -4.68 16.72
N GLY A 131 4.32 -5.10 16.57
CA GLY A 131 5.21 -5.29 17.71
C GLY A 131 5.51 -3.99 18.46
N PHE A 132 5.46 -2.82 17.81
CA PHE A 132 5.58 -1.54 18.48
C PHE A 132 4.33 -1.18 19.29
N LYS A 133 3.13 -1.33 18.71
CA LYS A 133 1.85 -1.06 19.39
C LYS A 133 1.64 -1.98 20.59
N GLU A 134 1.99 -3.26 20.49
CA GLU A 134 1.92 -4.22 21.60
C GLU A 134 2.80 -3.80 22.79
N LYS A 135 4.02 -3.33 22.52
CA LYS A 135 4.94 -2.85 23.56
C LYS A 135 4.46 -1.57 24.23
N GLN A 136 3.85 -0.65 23.49
CA GLN A 136 3.26 0.56 24.09
C GLN A 136 2.08 0.21 24.99
N ASN A 137 1.17 -0.63 24.50
CA ASN A 137 0.01 -1.07 25.28
C ASN A 137 0.44 -1.72 26.61
N LEU A 138 1.50 -2.54 26.62
CA LEU A 138 2.01 -3.15 27.86
C LEU A 138 2.58 -2.14 28.87
N GLN A 139 3.17 -1.03 28.39
CA GLN A 139 3.71 0.02 29.24
C GLN A 139 2.61 0.88 29.87
N ASP A 140 1.47 1.04 29.20
CA ASP A 140 0.35 1.84 29.70
C ASP A 140 -0.46 1.12 30.82
N ILE A 141 -0.25 -0.19 31.02
CA ILE A 141 -0.93 -1.01 32.05
C ILE A 141 -0.06 -1.30 33.28
N THR A 142 1.20 -0.84 33.29
CA THR A 142 2.18 -1.02 34.38
C THR A 142 2.53 0.30 35.04
#